data_AF-A0A937GE59-F1
#
_entry.id   AF-A0A937GE59-F1
#
_cell.length_a   1.000
_cell.length_b   1.000
_cell.length_c   1.000
_cell.angle_alpha   90.00
_cell.angle_beta   90.00
_cell.angle_gamma   90.00
#
_symmetry.space_group_name_H-M   'P 1'
#
loop_
_entity.id
_entity.type
_entity.pdbx_description
1 polymer ?
#
loop_
_entity_poly.entity_id
_entity_poly.type
_entity_poly.pdbx_seq_one_letter_code
_entity_poly.pdbx_strand_id
1 'polypeptide(L)'
;MRDQPGQDIDAFSDALTGDDPGAEFINRLYEICRSIADPSRGPVRLVRTSVLTTAVHDAEFLPAVTELETQVMTDLVNTIDRAKDAGIADPSLDSLALASYVAAMSYGLVLIEVNERRPDPDALADVILRGLAAFMPQR
;
A
#
# COMPACT_ATOMS: atom_id res chain seq x y z
N MET A 1 -10.10 -8.66 10.48
CA MET A 1 -9.44 -7.34 10.65
C MET A 1 -7.93 -7.39 10.39
N ARG A 2 -7.26 -8.54 10.50
CA ARG A 2 -5.85 -8.68 10.10
C ARG A 2 -5.61 -8.70 8.58
N ASP A 3 -6.66 -8.74 7.77
CA ASP A 3 -6.48 -9.02 6.36
C ASP A 3 -5.78 -7.87 5.63
N GLN A 4 -5.98 -6.60 5.97
CA GLN A 4 -5.33 -5.47 5.26
C GLN A 4 -5.09 -4.32 6.22
N PRO A 5 -3.89 -3.72 6.25
CA PRO A 5 -2.85 -3.63 5.20
C PRO A 5 -1.71 -4.67 5.24
N GLY A 6 -1.68 -5.58 6.23
CA GLY A 6 -0.59 -6.56 6.38
C GLY A 6 -0.35 -7.43 5.15
N GLN A 7 -1.41 -7.90 4.47
CA GLN A 7 -1.28 -8.71 3.26
C GLN A 7 -0.57 -8.00 2.10
N ASP A 8 -0.74 -6.67 1.95
CA ASP A 8 -0.04 -5.93 0.90
C ASP A 8 1.45 -5.84 1.21
N ILE A 9 1.79 -5.59 2.48
CA ILE A 9 3.17 -5.49 2.97
C ILE A 9 3.88 -6.84 2.82
N ASP A 10 3.22 -7.93 3.20
CA ASP A 10 3.73 -9.29 3.02
C ASP A 10 3.97 -9.57 1.53
N ALA A 11 3.03 -9.21 0.65
CA ALA A 11 3.18 -9.39 -0.79
C ALA A 11 4.34 -8.56 -1.37
N PHE A 12 4.53 -7.31 -0.91
CA PHE A 12 5.70 -6.50 -1.27
C PHE A 12 6.99 -7.14 -0.76
N SER A 13 7.03 -7.62 0.48
CA SER A 13 8.17 -8.30 1.08
C SER A 13 8.54 -9.58 0.31
N ASP A 14 7.55 -10.37 -0.11
CA ASP A 14 7.74 -11.60 -0.88
C ASP A 14 8.19 -11.32 -2.32
N ALA A 15 7.72 -10.21 -2.92
CA ALA A 15 8.21 -9.77 -4.22
C ALA A 15 9.72 -9.43 -4.18
N LEU A 16 10.24 -9.01 -3.03
CA LEU A 16 11.66 -8.65 -2.82
C LEU A 16 12.58 -9.85 -2.53
N THR A 17 12.06 -11.04 -2.22
CA THR A 17 12.87 -12.23 -1.87
C THR A 17 13.09 -13.21 -3.03
N GLY A 18 12.57 -12.91 -4.23
CA GLY A 18 12.76 -13.75 -5.42
C GLY A 18 14.16 -13.67 -6.03
N ASP A 19 14.64 -14.80 -6.53
CA ASP A 19 16.00 -14.96 -7.11
C ASP A 19 16.19 -14.37 -8.54
N ASP A 20 15.20 -13.69 -9.16
CA ASP A 20 15.20 -13.40 -10.62
C ASP A 20 15.16 -11.88 -11.01
N PRO A 21 15.79 -11.48 -12.13
CA PRO A 21 16.17 -10.10 -12.42
C PRO A 21 15.03 -9.28 -13.06
N GLY A 22 14.54 -8.25 -12.36
CA GLY A 22 13.86 -7.06 -12.90
C GLY A 22 12.48 -7.25 -13.55
N ALA A 23 12.36 -8.06 -14.61
CA ALA A 23 11.11 -8.30 -15.32
C ALA A 23 10.12 -9.12 -14.48
N GLU A 24 10.62 -10.08 -13.70
CA GLU A 24 9.77 -10.85 -12.78
C GLU A 24 9.28 -9.99 -11.61
N PHE A 25 10.11 -9.05 -11.14
CA PHE A 25 9.73 -8.09 -10.09
C PHE A 25 8.61 -7.14 -10.54
N ILE A 26 8.71 -6.56 -11.74
CA ILE A 26 7.66 -5.68 -12.26
C ILE A 26 6.32 -6.42 -12.43
N ASN A 27 6.36 -7.68 -12.86
CA ASN A 27 5.15 -8.51 -12.94
C ASN A 27 4.54 -8.75 -11.55
N ARG A 28 5.35 -9.10 -10.55
CA ARG A 28 4.87 -9.27 -9.16
C ARG A 28 4.32 -7.96 -8.58
N LEU A 29 4.99 -6.83 -8.86
CA LEU A 29 4.53 -5.50 -8.48
C LEU A 29 3.20 -5.15 -9.14
N TYR A 30 3.01 -5.55 -10.40
CA TYR A 30 1.75 -5.37 -11.10
C TYR A 30 0.62 -6.21 -10.49
N GLU A 31 0.89 -7.47 -10.11
CA GLU A 31 -0.09 -8.30 -9.39
C GLU A 31 -0.49 -7.69 -8.05
N ILE A 32 0.45 -7.09 -7.33
CA ILE A 32 0.14 -6.31 -6.11
C ILE A 32 -0.75 -5.11 -6.47
N CYS A 33 -0.46 -4.39 -7.54
CA CYS A 33 -1.29 -3.27 -7.99
C CYS A 33 -2.71 -3.71 -8.39
N ARG A 34 -2.85 -4.86 -9.07
CA ARG A 34 -4.15 -5.47 -9.42
C ARG A 34 -4.93 -5.85 -8.16
N SER A 35 -4.25 -6.48 -7.20
CA SER A 35 -4.83 -6.78 -5.90
C SER A 35 -5.29 -5.50 -5.20
N ILE A 36 -4.46 -4.45 -5.14
CA ILE A 36 -4.81 -3.17 -4.54
C ILE A 36 -6.03 -2.54 -5.23
N ALA A 37 -6.14 -2.65 -6.56
CA ALA A 37 -7.25 -2.10 -7.35
C ALA A 37 -8.54 -2.95 -7.31
N ASP A 38 -8.47 -4.19 -6.83
CA ASP A 38 -9.60 -5.14 -6.89
C ASP A 38 -10.85 -4.59 -6.18
N PRO A 39 -12.02 -4.52 -6.86
CA PRO A 39 -13.30 -4.15 -6.25
C PRO A 39 -13.71 -5.03 -5.07
N SER A 40 -13.27 -6.29 -5.01
CA SER A 40 -13.56 -7.22 -3.91
C SER A 40 -13.05 -6.70 -2.55
N ARG A 41 -12.09 -5.77 -2.56
CA ARG A 41 -11.55 -5.12 -1.36
C ARG A 41 -12.41 -3.97 -0.84
N GLY A 42 -13.43 -3.54 -1.59
CA GLY A 42 -14.32 -2.44 -1.21
C GLY A 42 -14.92 -2.55 0.21
N PRO A 43 -15.49 -3.71 0.60
CA PRO A 43 -15.98 -3.91 1.96
C PRO A 43 -14.90 -3.71 3.04
N VAL A 44 -13.67 -4.15 2.79
CA VAL A 44 -12.55 -4.00 3.72
C VAL A 44 -12.14 -2.53 3.84
N ARG A 45 -12.06 -1.80 2.72
CA ARG A 45 -11.76 -0.36 2.70
C ARG A 45 -12.77 0.41 3.56
N LEU A 46 -14.06 0.13 3.40
CA LEU A 46 -15.13 0.76 4.18
C LEU A 46 -15.03 0.46 5.68
N VAL A 47 -14.73 -0.79 6.06
CA VAL A 47 -14.53 -1.15 7.47
C VAL A 47 -13.35 -0.38 8.06
N ARG A 48 -12.22 -0.31 7.36
CA ARG A 48 -11.02 0.40 7.83
C ARG A 48 -11.31 1.89 8.05
N THR A 49 -11.98 2.55 7.09
CA THR A 49 -12.39 3.95 7.25
C THR A 49 -13.36 4.12 8.42
N SER A 50 -14.34 3.21 8.60
CA SER A 50 -15.27 3.27 9.73
C SER A 50 -14.57 3.13 11.08
N VAL A 51 -13.58 2.26 11.18
CA VAL A 51 -12.75 2.09 12.39
C VAL A 51 -12.00 3.38 12.70
N LEU A 52 -11.33 3.97 11.71
CA LEU A 52 -10.60 5.24 11.90
C LEU A 52 -11.53 6.38 12.32
N THR A 53 -12.67 6.55 11.63
CA THR A 53 -13.65 7.58 11.96
C THR A 53 -14.24 7.37 13.36
N THR A 54 -14.46 6.13 13.78
CA THR A 54 -14.94 5.84 15.14
C THR A 54 -13.87 6.18 16.17
N ALA A 55 -12.62 5.77 15.92
CA ALA A 55 -11.51 5.98 16.84
C ALA A 55 -11.22 7.46 17.11
N VAL A 56 -11.31 8.35 16.11
CA VAL A 56 -11.08 9.80 16.33
C VAL A 56 -12.14 10.44 17.25
N HIS A 57 -13.26 9.79 17.47
CA HIS A 57 -14.34 10.25 18.35
C HIS A 57 -14.44 9.46 19.67
N ASP A 58 -13.56 8.48 19.89
CA ASP A 58 -13.54 7.63 21.08
C ASP A 58 -12.14 7.61 21.69
N ALA A 59 -11.98 8.31 22.82
CA ALA A 59 -10.70 8.48 23.49
C ALA A 59 -10.16 7.17 24.10
N GLU A 60 -11.00 6.19 24.40
CA GLU A 60 -10.57 4.88 24.90
C GLU A 60 -10.10 3.97 23.77
N PHE A 61 -10.70 4.12 22.58
CA PHE A 61 -10.36 3.30 21.40
C PHE A 61 -9.19 3.85 20.57
N LEU A 62 -9.00 5.18 20.54
CA LEU A 62 -7.95 5.84 19.75
C LEU A 62 -6.53 5.29 19.99
N PRO A 63 -6.08 5.00 21.23
CA PRO A 63 -4.72 4.49 21.46
C PRO A 63 -4.48 3.15 20.77
N ALA A 64 -5.44 2.23 20.81
CA ALA A 64 -5.31 0.91 20.18
C ALA A 64 -5.22 1.00 18.66
N VAL A 65 -6.01 1.88 18.04
CA VAL A 65 -5.94 2.13 16.60
C VAL A 65 -4.63 2.83 16.21
N THR A 66 -4.16 3.77 17.04
CA THR A 66 -2.88 4.46 16.82
C THR A 66 -1.70 3.49 16.87
N GLU A 67 -1.68 2.57 17.84
CA GLU A 67 -0.66 1.53 17.93
C GLU A 67 -0.65 0.63 16.69
N LEU A 68 -1.83 0.19 16.24
CA LEU A 68 -1.97 -0.64 15.05
C LEU A 68 -1.45 0.08 13.80
N GLU A 69 -1.85 1.33 13.56
CA GLU A 69 -1.40 2.10 12.40
C GLU A 69 0.10 2.43 12.49
N THR A 70 0.64 2.62 13.69
CA THR A 70 2.09 2.80 13.90
C THR A 70 2.86 1.54 13.51
N GLN A 71 2.37 0.36 13.87
CA GLN A 71 2.98 -0.91 13.49
C GLN A 71 2.95 -1.10 11.96
N VAL A 72 1.78 -0.87 11.34
CA VAL A 72 1.63 -0.89 9.88
C VAL A 72 2.65 0.01 9.20
N MET A 73 2.79 1.26 9.67
CA MET A 73 3.75 2.21 9.11
C MET A 73 5.20 1.76 9.29
N THR A 74 5.52 1.15 10.45
CA THR A 74 6.84 0.57 10.70
C THR A 74 7.16 -0.54 9.71
N ASP A 75 6.20 -1.43 9.45
CA ASP A 75 6.38 -2.55 8.51
C ASP A 75 6.52 -2.06 7.05
N LEU A 76 5.77 -1.03 6.68
CA LEU A 76 5.91 -0.34 5.38
C LEU A 76 7.29 0.30 5.22
N VAL A 77 7.79 0.99 6.24
CA VAL A 77 9.13 1.60 6.22
C VAL A 77 10.21 0.53 6.05
N ASN A 78 10.15 -0.55 6.83
CA ASN A 78 11.09 -1.67 6.72
C ASN A 78 11.08 -2.31 5.32
N THR A 79 9.90 -2.43 4.71
CA THR A 79 9.75 -2.97 3.35
C THR A 79 10.37 -2.04 2.30
N ILE A 80 10.18 -0.73 2.46
CA ILE A 80 10.80 0.28 1.60
C ILE A 80 12.33 0.28 1.74
N ASP A 81 12.86 0.19 2.96
CA ASP A 81 14.30 0.12 3.19
C ASP A 81 14.90 -1.10 2.50
N ARG A 82 14.26 -2.27 2.61
CA ARG A 82 14.66 -3.46 1.86
C ARG A 82 14.62 -3.27 0.35
N ALA A 83 13.61 -2.56 -0.17
CA ALA A 83 13.55 -2.23 -1.60
C ALA A 83 14.66 -1.28 -2.04
N LYS A 84 15.09 -0.35 -1.17
CA LYS A 84 16.24 0.53 -1.44
C LYS A 84 17.56 -0.23 -1.43
N ASP A 85 17.76 -1.10 -0.44
CA ASP A 85 18.95 -1.96 -0.35
C ASP A 85 19.10 -2.88 -1.57
N ALA A 86 17.97 -3.32 -2.14
CA ALA A 86 17.92 -4.10 -3.37
C ALA A 86 18.08 -3.26 -4.66
N GLY A 87 18.20 -1.93 -4.57
CA GLY A 87 18.31 -1.02 -5.72
C GLY A 87 17.01 -0.86 -6.53
N ILE A 88 15.87 -1.22 -5.94
CA ILE A 88 14.55 -1.17 -6.57
C ILE A 88 13.90 0.20 -6.37
N ALA A 89 14.03 0.76 -5.16
CA ALA A 89 13.54 2.10 -4.82
C ALA A 89 14.69 3.10 -4.75
N ASP A 90 14.41 4.37 -5.05
CA ASP A 90 15.39 5.46 -4.99
C ASP A 90 15.94 5.62 -3.56
N PRO A 91 17.25 5.41 -3.35
CA PRO A 91 17.86 5.46 -2.02
C PRO A 91 17.92 6.87 -1.43
N SER A 92 17.70 7.92 -2.24
CA SER A 92 17.73 9.32 -1.78
C SER A 92 16.43 9.80 -1.15
N LEU A 93 15.32 9.07 -1.34
CA LEU A 93 14.03 9.41 -0.77
C LEU A 93 13.98 9.08 0.74
N ASP A 94 13.17 9.80 1.50
CA ASP A 94 12.90 9.44 2.90
C ASP A 94 11.91 8.25 2.97
N SER A 95 12.25 7.22 3.75
CA SER A 95 11.46 5.98 3.81
C SER A 95 10.10 6.18 4.46
N LEU A 96 10.02 7.02 5.50
CA LEU A 96 8.77 7.32 6.19
C LEU A 96 7.83 8.14 5.30
N ALA A 97 8.36 9.10 4.54
CA ALA A 97 7.62 9.88 3.57
C ALA A 97 7.06 8.98 2.46
N LEU A 98 7.87 8.07 1.92
CA LEU A 98 7.44 7.12 0.89
C LEU A 98 6.38 6.15 1.43
N ALA A 99 6.57 5.62 2.64
CA ALA A 99 5.59 4.77 3.32
C ALA A 99 4.25 5.51 3.50
N SER A 100 4.31 6.77 3.90
CA SER A 100 3.14 7.62 4.11
C SER A 100 2.39 7.87 2.80
N TYR A 101 3.11 8.08 1.69
CA TYR A 101 2.50 8.21 0.37
C TYR A 101 1.78 6.93 -0.07
N VAL A 102 2.44 5.77 0.07
CA VAL A 102 1.85 4.46 -0.28
C VAL A 102 0.59 4.18 0.55
N ALA A 103 0.66 4.43 1.87
CA ALA A 103 -0.49 4.30 2.76
C ALA A 103 -1.63 5.25 2.38
N ALA A 104 -1.33 6.52 2.10
CA ALA A 104 -2.33 7.52 1.71
C ALA A 104 -3.03 7.15 0.39
N MET A 105 -2.29 6.65 -0.61
CA MET A 105 -2.85 6.15 -1.86
C MET A 105 -3.84 5.01 -1.60
N SER A 106 -3.45 4.00 -0.81
CA SER A 106 -4.31 2.87 -0.46
C SER A 106 -5.58 3.32 0.29
N TYR A 107 -5.45 4.24 1.24
CA TYR A 107 -6.59 4.82 1.95
C TYR A 107 -7.52 5.60 1.02
N GLY A 108 -6.97 6.37 0.08
CA GLY A 108 -7.75 7.17 -0.87
C GLY A 108 -8.67 6.33 -1.76
N LEU A 109 -8.35 5.05 -1.98
CA LEU A 109 -9.19 4.15 -2.79
C LEU A 109 -10.58 3.92 -2.21
N VAL A 110 -10.80 4.16 -0.91
CA VAL A 110 -12.15 4.07 -0.32
C VAL A 110 -13.14 5.03 -1.01
N LEU A 111 -12.65 6.14 -1.55
CA LEU A 111 -13.50 7.13 -2.24
C LEU A 111 -14.16 6.55 -3.51
N ILE A 112 -13.59 5.50 -4.09
CA ILE A 112 -14.17 4.81 -5.26
C ILE A 112 -15.45 4.05 -4.86
N GLU A 113 -15.57 3.60 -3.61
CA GLU A 113 -16.70 2.79 -3.18
C GLU A 113 -18.02 3.57 -3.14
N VAL A 114 -17.93 4.88 -2.92
CA VAL A 114 -19.07 5.81 -2.90
C VAL A 114 -19.21 6.61 -4.19
N ASN A 115 -18.42 6.28 -5.22
CA ASN A 115 -18.46 6.95 -6.52
C ASN A 115 -19.26 6.11 -7.53
N GLU A 116 -20.26 6.72 -8.16
CA GLU A 116 -21.05 6.09 -9.23
C GLU A 116 -20.22 5.80 -10.47
N ARG A 117 -19.15 6.56 -10.71
CA ARG A 117 -18.24 6.41 -11.84
C ARG A 117 -16.94 5.73 -11.38
N ARG A 118 -16.93 4.40 -11.41
CA ARG A 118 -15.76 3.59 -11.05
C ARG A 118 -14.81 3.44 -12.24
N PRO A 119 -13.49 3.55 -12.04
CA PRO A 119 -12.53 3.19 -13.07
C PRO A 119 -12.57 1.67 -13.33
N ASP A 120 -12.10 1.28 -14.51
CA ASP A 120 -11.75 -0.12 -14.77
C ASP A 120 -10.61 -0.55 -13.81
N PRO A 121 -10.69 -1.73 -13.16
CA PRO A 121 -9.67 -2.16 -12.19
C PRO A 121 -8.27 -2.30 -12.78
N ASP A 122 -8.15 -2.76 -14.02
CA ASP A 122 -6.84 -2.95 -14.67
C ASP A 122 -6.24 -1.58 -15.04
N ALA A 123 -7.08 -0.66 -15.53
CA ALA A 123 -6.66 0.72 -15.77
C ALA A 123 -6.21 1.42 -14.47
N LEU A 124 -6.87 1.15 -13.34
CA LEU A 124 -6.45 1.68 -12.04
C LEU A 124 -5.13 1.05 -11.57
N ALA A 125 -4.96 -0.27 -11.71
CA ALA A 125 -3.72 -0.96 -11.39
C ALA A 125 -2.53 -0.41 -12.20
N ASP A 126 -2.73 -0.12 -13.48
CA ASP A 126 -1.72 0.50 -14.35
C ASP A 126 -1.30 1.89 -13.83
N VAL A 127 -2.25 2.71 -13.37
CA VAL A 127 -1.96 4.04 -12.80
C VAL A 127 -1.20 3.92 -11.49
N ILE A 128 -1.58 2.99 -10.62
CA ILE A 128 -0.88 2.72 -9.35
C ILE A 128 0.56 2.28 -9.64
N LEU A 129 0.76 1.33 -10.56
CA LEU A 129 2.08 0.86 -10.95
C LEU A 129 2.97 2.01 -11.46
N ARG A 130 2.43 2.87 -12.33
CA ARG A 130 3.17 4.04 -12.84
C ARG A 130 3.55 5.01 -11.72
N GLY A 131 2.66 5.22 -10.76
CA GLY A 131 2.94 6.03 -9.57
C GLY A 131 4.07 5.43 -8.73
N LEU A 132 4.04 4.13 -8.47
CA LEU A 132 5.10 3.43 -7.73
C LEU A 132 6.43 3.42 -8.49
N ALA A 133 6.40 3.23 -9.80
CA ALA A 133 7.58 3.24 -10.66
C ALA A 133 8.30 4.61 -10.68
N ALA A 134 7.59 5.71 -10.38
CA ALA A 134 8.19 7.03 -10.27
C ALA A 134 9.17 7.15 -9.08
N PHE A 135 9.10 6.24 -8.11
CA PHE A 135 10.01 6.17 -6.96
C PHE A 135 11.18 5.20 -7.18
N MET A 136 11.33 4.63 -8.37
CA MET A 136 12.50 3.83 -8.74
C MET A 136 13.68 4.74 -9.11
N PRO A 137 14.94 4.28 -8.96
CA PRO A 137 16.11 5.08 -9.30
C PRO A 137 16.06 5.59 -10.75
N GLN A 138 16.27 6.89 -10.95
CA GLN A 138 16.39 7.45 -12.29
C GLN A 138 17.79 7.12 -12.85
N ARG A 139 17.83 6.51 -14.04
CA ARG A 139 19.08 6.21 -14.76
C ARG A 139 19.70 7.46 -15.37
#